data_AF-A0A1V6GJM4-F1
#
_entry.id   AF-A0A1V6GJM4-F1
#
_cell.length_a   1.000
_cell.length_b   1.000
_cell.length_c   1.000
_cell.angle_alpha   90.00
_cell.angle_beta   90.00
_cell.angle_gamma   90.00
#
_symmetry.space_group_name_H-M   'P 1'
#
loop_
_entity.id
_entity.type
_entity.pdbx_description
1 polymer ?
#
loop_
_entity_poly.entity_id
_entity_poly.type
_entity_poly.pdbx_seq_one_letter_code
_entity_poly.pdbx_strand_id
1 'polypeptide(L)'
;MAEAVRQEVLLAYLKSVQNAFREVNDSLMSQKFSRAQLEAQKMQVDALRDYAHIARTRFDNGYTSYIEVLDAESSLFEAELSHSRTQAMLFMDLVNLYKSMGGGWVDRADRLMVDQDGRDGRKGPD
;
A
#
# COMPACT_ATOMS: atom_id res chain seq x y z
N MET A 1 -21.64 40.79 5.50
CA MET A 1 -20.46 40.36 4.71
C MET A 1 -19.42 39.68 5.60
N ALA A 2 -18.92 40.32 6.67
CA ALA A 2 -17.93 39.69 7.58
C ALA A 2 -18.42 38.42 8.31
N GLU A 3 -19.69 38.38 8.74
CA GLU A 3 -20.28 37.17 9.36
C GLU A 3 -20.42 36.00 8.40
N ALA A 4 -20.84 36.26 7.15
CA ALA A 4 -20.96 35.21 6.13
C ALA A 4 -19.60 34.58 5.81
N VAL A 5 -18.54 35.39 5.66
CA VAL A 5 -17.17 34.91 5.45
C VAL A 5 -16.67 34.11 6.65
N ARG A 6 -16.94 34.57 7.88
CA ARG A 6 -16.56 33.83 9.10
C ARG A 6 -17.25 32.47 9.18
N GLN A 7 -18.52 32.40 8.81
CA GLN A 7 -19.30 31.18 8.81
C GLN A 7 -18.83 30.19 7.73
N GLU A 8 -18.48 30.70 6.55
CA GLU A 8 -17.85 29.92 5.48
C GLU A 8 -16.52 29.30 5.91
N VAL A 9 -15.63 30.08 6.53
CA VAL A 9 -14.33 29.59 7.03
C VAL A 9 -14.53 28.52 8.12
N LEU A 10 -15.48 28.71 9.03
CA LEU A 10 -15.80 27.71 10.06
C LEU A 10 -16.29 26.39 9.44
N LEU A 11 -17.17 26.46 8.43
CA LEU A 11 -17.67 25.28 7.74
C LEU A 11 -16.56 24.56 6.96
N ALA A 12 -15.66 25.31 6.32
CA ALA A 12 -14.49 24.75 5.64
C ALA A 12 -13.56 24.01 6.62
N TYR A 13 -13.31 24.60 7.79
CA TYR A 13 -12.53 23.96 8.85
C TYR A 13 -13.19 22.66 9.35
N LEU A 14 -14.48 22.70 9.70
CA LEU A 14 -15.21 21.53 10.15
C LEU A 14 -15.20 20.40 9.11
N LYS A 15 -15.36 20.75 7.82
CA LYS A 15 -15.29 19.80 6.71
C LYS A 15 -13.89 19.18 6.58
N SER A 16 -12.83 19.98 6.72
CA SER A 16 -11.44 19.49 6.70
C SER A 16 -11.17 18.48 7.82
N VAL A 17 -11.60 18.80 9.05
CA VAL A 17 -11.48 17.89 10.20
C VAL A 17 -12.24 16.58 9.97
N GLN A 18 -13.50 16.66 9.50
CA GLN A 18 -14.29 15.46 9.21
C GLN A 18 -13.66 14.57 8.12
N ASN A 19 -13.07 15.17 7.08
CA ASN A 19 -12.38 14.44 6.04
C ASN A 19 -11.14 13.72 6.59
N ALA A 20 -10.33 14.40 7.40
CA ALA A 20 -9.17 13.79 8.04
C ALA A 20 -9.56 12.57 8.90
N PHE A 21 -10.62 12.68 9.70
CA PHE A 21 -11.12 11.54 10.49
C PHE A 21 -11.60 10.38 9.61
N ARG A 22 -12.28 10.67 8.49
CA ARG A 22 -12.73 9.64 7.54
C ARG A 22 -11.52 8.91 6.93
N GLU A 23 -10.53 9.65 6.44
CA GLU A 23 -9.33 9.08 5.82
C GLU A 23 -8.54 8.18 6.77
N VAL A 24 -8.42 8.56 8.05
CA VAL A 24 -7.78 7.71 9.07
C VAL A 24 -8.57 6.43 9.30
N ASN A 25 -9.90 6.54 9.44
CA ASN A 25 -10.75 5.37 9.65
C ASN A 25 -10.70 4.40 8.44
N ASP A 26 -10.77 4.94 7.23
CA ASP A 26 -10.70 4.17 5.98
C ASP A 26 -9.37 3.43 5.88
N SER A 27 -8.27 4.07 6.27
CA SER A 27 -6.95 3.44 6.27
C SER A 27 -6.79 2.35 7.33
N LEU A 28 -7.29 2.55 8.55
CA LEU A 28 -7.30 1.52 9.59
C LEU A 28 -8.10 0.29 9.16
N MET A 29 -9.25 0.51 8.50
CA MET A 29 -10.05 -0.56 7.94
C MET A 29 -9.32 -1.27 6.79
N SER A 30 -8.70 -0.53 5.85
CA SER A 30 -7.88 -1.11 4.78
C SER A 30 -6.77 -1.99 5.36
N GLN A 31 -6.05 -1.49 6.37
CA GLN A 31 -4.98 -2.24 7.03
C GLN A 31 -5.49 -3.56 7.62
N LYS A 32 -6.65 -3.54 8.28
CA LYS A 32 -7.26 -4.75 8.86
C LYS A 32 -7.61 -5.77 7.79
N PHE A 33 -8.27 -5.35 6.71
CA PHE A 33 -8.65 -6.24 5.61
C PHE A 33 -7.42 -6.80 4.88
N SER A 34 -6.44 -5.95 4.57
CA SER A 34 -5.19 -6.34 3.91
C SER A 34 -4.40 -7.35 4.74
N ARG A 35 -4.38 -7.23 6.07
CA ARG A 35 -3.78 -8.26 6.95
C ARG A 35 -4.52 -9.59 6.89
N ALA A 36 -5.85 -9.57 6.95
CA ALA A 36 -6.65 -10.80 6.83
C ALA A 36 -6.45 -11.48 5.47
N GLN A 37 -6.35 -10.68 4.40
CA GLN A 37 -6.06 -11.17 3.05
C GLN A 37 -4.66 -11.80 2.97
N LEU A 38 -3.64 -11.18 3.56
CA LEU A 38 -2.28 -11.73 3.59
C LEU A 38 -2.21 -13.08 4.30
N GLU A 39 -2.88 -13.22 5.45
CA GLU A 39 -2.92 -14.51 6.15
C GLU A 39 -3.62 -15.60 5.33
N ALA A 40 -4.72 -15.26 4.64
CA ALA A 40 -5.39 -16.20 3.74
C ALA A 40 -4.50 -16.61 2.56
N GLN A 41 -3.82 -15.65 1.93
CA GLN A 41 -2.88 -15.91 0.84
C GLN A 41 -1.68 -16.73 1.30
N LYS A 42 -1.19 -16.50 2.52
CA LYS A 42 -0.11 -17.30 3.10
C LYS A 42 -0.54 -18.75 3.27
N MET A 43 -1.72 -19.01 3.82
CA MET A 43 -2.27 -20.38 3.91
C MET A 43 -2.43 -21.02 2.52
N GLN A 44 -2.83 -20.24 1.52
CA GLN A 44 -2.92 -20.72 0.13
C GLN A 44 -1.55 -21.10 -0.44
N VAL A 45 -0.53 -20.27 -0.24
CA VAL A 45 0.85 -20.55 -0.65
C VAL A 45 1.36 -21.83 0.01
N ASP A 46 1.16 -21.98 1.32
CA ASP A 46 1.62 -23.16 2.05
C ASP A 46 0.94 -24.45 1.54
N ALA A 47 -0.38 -24.40 1.30
CA ALA A 47 -1.10 -25.54 0.71
C ALA A 47 -0.62 -25.88 -0.72
N LEU A 48 -0.29 -24.88 -1.53
CA LEU A 48 0.22 -25.08 -2.89
C LEU A 48 1.67 -25.58 -2.91
N ARG A 49 2.47 -25.23 -1.90
CA ARG A 49 3.81 -25.82 -1.71
C ARG A 49 3.71 -27.32 -1.43
N ASP A 50 2.80 -27.72 -0.55
CA ASP A 50 2.54 -29.13 -0.27
C ASP A 50 2.05 -29.87 -1.52
N TYR A 51 1.13 -29.25 -2.28
CA TYR A 51 0.65 -29.82 -3.54
C TYR A 51 1.78 -30.02 -4.56
N ALA A 52 2.62 -29.00 -4.78
CA ALA A 52 3.78 -29.10 -5.69
C ALA A 52 4.78 -30.18 -5.23
N HIS A 53 5.01 -30.31 -3.92
CA HIS A 53 5.86 -31.36 -3.36
C HIS A 53 5.30 -32.77 -3.61
N ILE A 54 3.99 -32.96 -3.41
CA ILE A 54 3.32 -34.23 -3.67
C ILE A 54 3.33 -34.56 -5.17
N ALA A 55 3.04 -33.58 -6.04
CA ALA A 55 3.04 -33.77 -7.49
C ALA A 55 4.44 -34.19 -7.98
N ARG A 56 5.50 -33.52 -7.51
CA ARG A 56 6.89 -33.88 -7.80
C ARG A 56 7.19 -35.31 -7.36
N THR A 57 6.83 -35.66 -6.12
CA THR A 57 7.04 -37.00 -5.57
C THR A 57 6.32 -38.07 -6.39
N ARG A 58 5.08 -37.82 -6.85
CA ARG A 58 4.33 -38.75 -7.70
C ARG A 58 4.99 -38.92 -9.07
N PHE A 59 5.49 -37.84 -9.66
CA PHE A 59 6.20 -37.87 -10.94
C PHE A 59 7.51 -38.67 -10.82
N ASP A 60 8.31 -38.41 -9.78
CA ASP A 60 9.60 -39.09 -9.55
C ASP A 60 9.42 -40.59 -9.35
N ASN A 61 8.28 -41.00 -8.77
CA ASN A 61 7.90 -42.40 -8.61
C ASN A 61 7.14 -42.98 -9.83
N GLY A 62 6.96 -42.21 -10.90
CA GLY A 62 6.33 -42.64 -12.15
C GLY A 62 4.80 -42.76 -12.11
N TYR A 63 4.14 -42.25 -11.07
CA TYR A 63 2.68 -42.33 -10.91
C TYR A 63 1.90 -41.26 -11.70
N THR A 64 2.55 -40.17 -12.09
CA THR A 64 1.90 -39.11 -12.87
C THR A 64 2.81 -38.51 -13.96
N SER A 65 2.20 -37.78 -14.89
CA SER A 65 2.88 -37.02 -15.93
C SER A 65 3.51 -35.74 -15.37
N TYR A 66 4.62 -35.31 -15.97
CA TYR A 66 5.29 -34.06 -15.61
C TYR A 66 4.39 -32.82 -15.71
N ILE A 67 3.33 -32.88 -16.52
CA ILE A 67 2.38 -31.76 -16.66
C ILE A 67 1.66 -31.43 -15.35
N GLU A 68 1.39 -32.42 -14.48
CA GLU A 68 0.79 -32.18 -13.15
C GLU A 68 1.76 -31.39 -12.26
N VAL A 69 3.06 -31.65 -12.39
CA VAL A 69 4.08 -30.90 -11.64
C VAL A 69 4.15 -29.46 -12.13
N LEU A 70 4.14 -29.25 -13.45
CA LEU A 70 4.15 -27.91 -14.03
C LEU A 70 2.92 -27.10 -13.63
N ASP A 71 1.74 -27.73 -13.62
CA ASP A 71 0.49 -27.10 -13.18
C ASP A 71 0.54 -26.71 -11.69
N ALA A 72 1.05 -27.60 -10.85
CA ALA A 72 1.24 -27.34 -9.42
C ALA A 72 2.23 -26.20 -9.16
N GLU A 73 3.37 -26.19 -9.86
CA GLU A 73 4.38 -25.13 -9.74
C GLU A 73 3.88 -23.78 -10.28
N SER A 74 3.13 -23.79 -11.39
CA SER A 74 2.51 -22.57 -11.94
C SER A 74 1.50 -21.99 -10.95
N SER A 75 0.64 -22.83 -10.38
CA SER A 75 -0.34 -22.42 -9.36
C SER A 75 0.33 -21.84 -8.12
N LEU A 76 1.39 -22.50 -7.63
CA LEU A 76 2.19 -22.00 -6.51
C LEU A 76 2.80 -20.62 -6.82
N PHE A 77 3.41 -20.48 -7.99
CA PHE A 77 4.05 -19.22 -8.40
C PHE A 77 3.05 -18.07 -8.49
N GLU A 78 1.86 -18.30 -9.05
CA GLU A 78 0.79 -17.29 -9.10
C GLU A 78 0.34 -16.87 -7.70
N ALA A 79 0.21 -17.81 -6.76
CA ALA A 79 -0.15 -17.52 -5.38
C ALA A 79 0.95 -16.72 -4.65
N GLU A 80 2.22 -17.09 -4.81
CA GLU A 80 3.36 -16.36 -4.24
C GLU A 80 3.45 -14.92 -4.80
N LEU A 81 3.20 -14.75 -6.09
CA LEU A 81 3.14 -13.44 -6.74
C LEU A 81 1.98 -12.59 -6.20
N SER A 82 0.80 -13.19 -6.03
CA SER A 82 -0.38 -12.52 -5.45
C SER A 82 -0.14 -12.08 -4.00
N HIS A 83 0.46 -12.95 -3.19
CA HIS A 83 0.86 -12.64 -1.81
C HIS A 83 1.86 -11.47 -1.78
N SER A 84 2.90 -11.49 -2.61
CA SER A 84 3.89 -10.40 -2.69
C SER A 84 3.28 -9.06 -3.13
N ARG A 85 2.39 -9.07 -4.12
CA ARG A 85 1.65 -7.86 -4.56
C ARG A 85 0.81 -7.28 -3.43
N THR A 86 0.12 -8.13 -2.69
CA THR A 86 -0.72 -7.71 -1.56
C THR A 86 0.13 -7.14 -0.43
N GLN A 87 1.29 -7.72 -0.17
CA GLN A 87 2.25 -7.20 0.79
C GLN A 87 2.77 -5.81 0.38
N ALA A 88 3.08 -5.62 -0.90
CA ALA A 88 3.49 -4.33 -1.44
C ALA A 88 2.37 -3.27 -1.29
N MET A 89 1.13 -3.63 -1.59
CA MET A 89 -0.03 -2.74 -1.40
C MET A 89 -0.20 -2.33 0.06
N LEU A 90 -0.05 -3.26 1.02
CA LEU A 90 -0.10 -2.94 2.45
C LEU A 90 0.96 -1.89 2.85
N PHE A 91 2.17 -1.98 2.31
CA PHE A 91 3.21 -0.98 2.58
C PHE A 91 2.88 0.38 1.97
N MET A 92 2.33 0.42 0.75
CA MET A 92 1.87 1.68 0.15
C MET A 92 0.74 2.32 0.94
N ASP A 93 -0.21 1.52 1.43
CA ASP A 93 -1.31 2.00 2.29
C ASP A 93 -0.77 2.61 3.58
N LEU A 94 0.25 2.01 4.19
CA LEU A 94 0.89 2.55 5.38
C LEU A 94 1.58 3.90 5.12
N VAL A 95 2.26 4.03 3.97
CA VAL A 95 2.87 5.30 3.55
C VAL A 95 1.80 6.36 3.30
N ASN A 96 0.69 6.00 2.65
CA ASN A 96 -0.43 6.90 2.38
C ASN A 96 -1.12 7.36 3.67
N LEU A 97 -1.30 6.46 4.64
CA LEU A 97 -1.80 6.80 5.98
C LEU A 97 -0.89 7.83 6.67
N TYR A 98 0.41 7.60 6.62
CA TYR A 98 1.37 8.52 7.21
C TYR A 98 1.37 9.89 6.54
N LYS A 99 1.12 9.92 5.21
CA LYS A 99 0.96 11.16 4.45
C LYS A 99 -0.35 11.88 4.80
N SER A 100 -1.47 11.17 4.95
CA SER A 100 -2.79 11.77 5.22
C SER A 100 -2.97 12.27 6.66
N MET A 101 -2.29 11.67 7.64
CA MET A 101 -2.30 12.12 9.05
C MET A 101 -1.57 13.46 9.30
N GLY A 102 -1.38 14.26 8.25
CA GLY A 102 -0.89 15.62 8.36
C GLY A 102 0.48 15.84 7.78
N GLY A 103 1.12 14.82 7.19
CA GLY A 103 2.23 14.95 6.24
C GLY A 103 3.22 16.07 6.56
N GLY A 104 3.53 16.33 7.84
CA GLY A 104 4.10 17.61 8.27
C GLY A 104 5.52 17.82 7.72
N TRP A 105 6.09 16.79 7.11
CA TRP A 105 7.34 16.84 6.38
C TRP A 105 7.16 17.08 4.87
N VAL A 106 6.02 16.77 4.23
CA VAL A 106 5.75 17.10 2.82
C VAL A 106 5.58 18.61 2.66
N ASP A 107 4.78 19.23 3.54
CA ASP A 107 4.66 20.69 3.61
C ASP A 107 5.97 21.38 4.02
N ARG A 108 6.86 20.68 4.74
CA ARG A 108 8.21 21.19 5.05
C ARG A 108 9.18 20.91 3.90
N ALA A 109 9.05 19.81 3.17
CA ALA A 109 9.90 19.43 2.05
C ALA A 109 9.60 20.31 0.83
N ASP A 110 8.32 20.55 0.51
CA ASP A 110 7.91 21.53 -0.50
C ASP A 110 8.42 22.94 -0.13
N ARG A 111 8.30 23.35 1.14
CA ARG A 111 8.86 24.63 1.60
C ARG A 111 10.39 24.69 1.51
N LEU A 112 11.09 23.61 1.83
CA LEU A 112 12.54 23.54 1.76
C LEU A 112 13.05 23.49 0.31
N MET A 113 12.29 22.90 -0.62
CA MET A 113 12.58 22.90 -2.05
C MET A 113 12.34 24.28 -2.67
N VAL A 114 11.24 24.97 -2.32
CA VAL A 114 10.96 26.35 -2.75
C VAL A 114 11.97 27.36 -2.19
N ASP A 115 12.46 27.14 -0.95
CA ASP A 115 13.48 28.00 -0.33
C ASP A 115 14.90 27.79 -0.89
N GLN A 116 15.16 26.65 -1.55
CA GLN A 116 16.42 26.44 -2.29
C GLN A 116 16.38 27.10 -3.68
N ASP A 117 15.25 27.06 -4.38
CA ASP A 117 15.07 27.71 -5.69
C ASP A 117 15.13 29.25 -5.60
N GLY A 118 14.64 29.82 -4.50
CA GLY A 118 14.73 31.27 -4.22
C GLY A 118 16.11 31.79 -3.82
N ARG A 119 17.08 30.90 -3.52
CA ARG A 119 18.45 31.27 -3.13
C ARG A 119 19.48 31.19 -4.26
N ASP A 120 19.13 30.58 -5.39
CA ASP A 120 20.02 30.50 -6.57
C ASP A 120 19.94 31.75 -7.48
N GLY A 121 18.85 32.53 -7.36
CA GLY A 121 18.63 33.74 -8.18
C GLY A 121 19.30 35.05 -7.71
N ARG A 122 20.15 35.03 -6.67
CA ARG A 122 20.81 36.27 -6.14
C ARG A 122 22.34 36.17 -6.03
N LYS A 123 22.99 35.60 -7.04
CA LYS A 123 24.40 35.88 -7.33
C LYS A 123 24.56 36.44 -8.75
N GLY A 124 24.03 37.64 -8.98
CA GLY A 124 24.86 38.69 -9.57
C GLY A 124 25.47 39.44 -8.40
N PRO A 125 26.77 39.73 -8.36
CA PRO A 125 27.41 40.68 -9.29
C PRO A 125 28.87 40.24 -9.62
N ASP A 126 29.73 40.90 -10.39
CA ASP A 126 29.95 42.29 -10.84
C ASP A 126 30.46 42.29 -12.31
#